data_AF-A0A7Y9ZK52-F1
#
_entry.id   AF-A0A7Y9ZK52-F1
#
_cell.length_a   1.000
_cell.length_b   1.000
_cell.length_c   1.000
_cell.angle_alpha   90.00
_cell.angle_beta   90.00
_cell.angle_gamma   90.00
#
_symmetry.space_group_name_H-M   'P 1'
#
loop_
_entity.id
_entity.type
_entity.pdbx_description
1 polymer ?
#
loop_
_entity_poly.entity_id
_entity_poly.type
_entity_poly.pdbx_seq_one_letter_code
_entity_poly.pdbx_strand_id
1 'polypeptide(L)'
;MDDNDQLGAGGHAQAAREHVYGFNRATMWEQDQIPSETSDQLAEFADLAAALPQAFSQLSSTLEQAQANQVLSMDTMTNESDPAMAISVARLHLEEARGLAVDLHKHLDAARNATAHIISQGVDDGQESMPWDQP
;
A
#
# COMPACT_ATOMS: atom_id res chain seq x y z
N MET A 1 11.62 26.78 -15.84
CA MET A 1 11.02 26.12 -14.66
C MET A 1 9.73 25.52 -15.17
N ASP A 2 9.79 24.25 -15.53
CA ASP A 2 8.66 23.34 -15.69
C ASP A 2 9.29 21.98 -16.06
N ASP A 3 10.00 21.42 -15.09
CA ASP A 3 10.37 20.01 -15.11
C ASP A 3 9.10 19.26 -14.76
N ASN A 4 8.33 18.96 -15.80
CA ASN A 4 7.26 17.99 -15.76
C ASN A 4 7.92 16.63 -15.50
N ASP A 5 8.22 16.38 -14.22
CA ASP A 5 8.66 15.10 -13.66
C ASP A 5 7.55 14.08 -13.86
N GLN A 6 7.39 13.66 -15.10
CA GLN A 6 6.69 12.46 -15.48
C GLN A 6 7.59 11.30 -15.06
N LEU A 7 7.64 11.07 -13.74
CA LEU A 7 8.34 9.96 -13.14
C LEU A 7 7.86 8.71 -13.88
N GLY A 8 8.77 8.05 -14.61
CA GLY A 8 8.44 6.77 -15.24
C GLY A 8 7.96 5.76 -14.17
N ALA A 9 7.48 4.59 -14.59
CA ALA A 9 6.99 3.56 -13.67
C ALA A 9 7.94 3.28 -12.47
N GLY A 10 9.25 3.42 -12.68
CA GLY A 10 10.26 3.32 -11.62
C GLY A 10 10.21 4.44 -10.56
N GLY A 11 9.93 5.68 -10.94
CA GLY A 11 9.82 6.79 -9.98
C GLY A 11 8.54 6.72 -9.15
N HIS A 12 7.43 6.26 -9.75
CA HIS A 12 6.21 5.94 -9.00
C HIS A 12 6.41 4.79 -8.01
N ALA A 13 7.14 3.75 -8.41
CA ALA A 13 7.48 2.64 -7.52
C ALA A 13 8.38 3.08 -6.35
N GLN A 14 9.31 4.01 -6.59
CA GLN A 14 10.17 4.57 -5.54
C GLN A 14 9.37 5.42 -4.55
N ALA A 15 8.49 6.29 -5.02
CA ALA A 15 7.63 7.09 -4.14
C ALA A 15 6.70 6.21 -3.29
N ALA A 16 6.09 5.18 -3.90
CA ALA A 16 5.26 4.22 -3.16
C ALA A 16 6.08 3.47 -2.09
N ARG A 17 7.31 3.08 -2.42
CA ARG A 17 8.25 2.45 -1.47
C ARG A 17 8.55 3.40 -0.30
N GLU A 18 8.87 4.66 -0.56
CA GLU A 18 9.16 5.66 0.47
C GLU A 18 7.95 5.89 1.38
N HIS A 19 6.74 5.95 0.83
CA HIS A 19 5.49 6.00 1.61
C HIS A 19 5.32 4.80 2.53
N VAL A 20 5.52 3.57 2.03
CA VAL A 20 5.43 2.35 2.85
C VAL A 20 6.50 2.33 3.95
N TYR A 21 7.72 2.79 3.67
CA TYR A 21 8.75 2.92 4.71
C TYR A 21 8.41 3.96 5.77
N GLY A 22 7.83 5.10 5.37
CA GLY A 22 7.34 6.12 6.29
C GLY A 22 6.24 5.58 7.21
N PHE A 23 5.27 4.89 6.63
CA PHE A 23 4.18 4.22 7.36
C PHE A 23 4.68 3.19 8.37
N ASN A 24 5.53 2.26 7.93
CA ASN A 24 6.09 1.23 8.79
C ASN A 24 6.90 1.83 9.94
N ARG A 25 7.57 2.97 9.70
CA ARG A 25 8.30 3.68 10.74
C ARG A 25 7.36 4.32 11.77
N ALA A 26 6.25 4.93 11.35
CA ALA A 26 5.27 5.52 12.26
C ALA A 26 4.68 4.46 13.19
N THR A 27 4.22 3.35 12.61
CA THR A 27 3.59 2.25 13.35
C THR A 27 4.53 1.45 14.27
N MET A 28 5.86 1.50 14.05
CA MET A 28 6.82 0.75 14.87
C MET A 28 7.16 1.39 16.23
N TRP A 29 6.86 2.68 16.43
CA TRP A 29 7.32 3.44 17.60
C TRP A 29 6.19 3.95 18.51
N GLU A 30 4.93 3.65 18.19
CA GLU A 30 3.79 4.23 18.90
C GLU A 30 3.26 3.28 19.99
N GLN A 31 3.84 3.39 21.19
CA GLN A 31 3.28 2.80 22.41
C GLN A 31 1.97 3.49 22.87
N ASP A 32 1.67 4.69 22.35
CA ASP A 32 0.57 5.57 22.78
C ASP A 32 -0.42 5.96 21.66
N GLN A 33 -0.47 5.20 20.55
CA GLN A 33 -1.33 5.52 19.41
C GLN A 33 -2.81 5.53 19.81
N ILE A 34 -3.52 6.63 19.54
CA ILE A 34 -4.97 6.71 19.77
C ILE A 34 -5.72 6.09 18.58
N PRO A 35 -6.85 5.40 18.80
CA PRO A 35 -7.56 4.66 17.74
C PRO A 35 -7.95 5.47 16.49
N SER A 36 -8.06 6.80 16.60
CA SER A 36 -8.28 7.70 15.46
C SER A 36 -7.09 7.76 14.51
N GLU A 37 -5.86 7.74 15.03
CA GLU A 37 -4.62 7.72 14.22
C GLU A 37 -4.50 6.39 13.46
N THR A 38 -4.95 5.30 14.07
CA THR A 38 -5.05 4.00 13.40
C THR A 38 -6.08 4.02 12.25
N SER A 39 -7.17 4.79 12.36
CA SER A 39 -8.18 4.91 11.30
C SER A 39 -7.66 5.68 10.07
N ASP A 40 -6.92 6.77 10.30
CA ASP A 40 -6.29 7.54 9.23
C ASP A 40 -5.19 6.72 8.52
N GLN A 41 -4.39 5.98 9.30
CA GLN A 41 -3.40 5.02 8.77
C GLN A 41 -4.02 3.92 7.89
N LEU A 42 -5.19 3.38 8.30
CA LEU A 42 -5.93 2.41 7.49
C LEU A 42 -6.46 3.03 6.20
N ALA A 43 -6.87 4.30 6.22
CA ALA A 43 -7.31 5.02 5.02
C ALA A 43 -6.17 5.21 4.02
N GLU A 44 -5.00 5.64 4.47
CA GLU A 44 -3.81 5.79 3.61
C GLU A 44 -3.41 4.47 2.95
N PHE A 45 -3.47 3.37 3.70
CA PHE A 45 -3.15 2.05 3.15
C PHE A 45 -4.24 1.54 2.20
N ALA A 46 -5.51 1.86 2.46
CA ALA A 46 -6.62 1.56 1.56
C ALA A 46 -6.47 2.30 0.22
N ASP A 47 -6.08 3.57 0.23
CA ASP A 47 -5.83 4.35 -0.98
C ASP A 47 -4.66 3.78 -1.80
N LEU A 48 -3.58 3.35 -1.14
CA LEU A 48 -2.48 2.66 -1.81
C LEU A 48 -2.95 1.35 -2.44
N ALA A 49 -3.71 0.53 -1.70
CA ALA A 49 -4.26 -0.72 -2.20
C ALA A 49 -5.22 -0.51 -3.38
N ALA A 50 -5.99 0.60 -3.40
CA ALA A 50 -6.89 0.94 -4.49
C ALA A 50 -6.16 1.28 -5.80
N ALA A 51 -4.90 1.75 -5.73
CA ALA A 51 -4.10 2.06 -6.91
C ALA A 51 -3.42 0.82 -7.54
N LEU A 52 -3.18 -0.24 -6.75
CA LEU A 52 -2.48 -1.44 -7.20
C LEU A 52 -3.12 -2.15 -8.41
N PRO A 53 -4.46 -2.31 -8.51
CA PRO A 53 -5.08 -2.98 -9.66
C PRO A 53 -4.75 -2.32 -11.00
N GLN A 54 -4.68 -0.99 -11.03
CA GLN A 54 -4.33 -0.24 -12.23
C GLN A 54 -2.85 -0.41 -12.57
N ALA A 55 -1.97 -0.35 -11.56
CA ALA A 55 -0.54 -0.57 -11.74
C ALA A 55 -0.23 -1.97 -12.31
N PHE A 56 -0.87 -3.01 -11.79
CA PHE A 56 -0.71 -4.37 -12.32
C PHE A 56 -1.23 -4.51 -13.75
N SER A 57 -2.34 -3.85 -14.08
CA SER A 57 -2.87 -3.83 -15.45
C SER A 57 -1.89 -3.16 -16.43
N GLN A 58 -1.29 -2.03 -16.03
CA GLN A 58 -0.27 -1.34 -16.84
C GLN A 58 0.99 -2.18 -17.06
N LEU A 59 1.45 -2.89 -16.02
CA LEU A 59 2.59 -3.81 -16.14
C LEU A 59 2.26 -4.98 -17.08
N SER A 60 1.05 -5.56 -16.98
CA SER A 60 0.61 -6.65 -17.86
C SER A 60 0.56 -6.20 -19.33
N SER A 61 0.02 -5.01 -19.62
CA SER A 61 0.02 -4.44 -20.97
C SER A 61 1.44 -4.15 -21.48
N THR A 62 2.35 -3.71 -20.61
CA THR A 62 3.75 -3.48 -20.98
C THR A 62 4.43 -4.79 -21.39
N LEU A 63 4.19 -5.87 -20.64
CA LEU A 63 4.72 -7.20 -20.97
C LEU A 63 4.15 -7.75 -22.28
N GLU A 64 2.84 -7.58 -22.51
CA GLU A 64 2.20 -7.95 -23.78
C GLU A 64 2.79 -7.18 -24.96
N GLN A 65 3.03 -5.88 -24.78
CA GLN A 65 3.61 -5.04 -25.81
C GLN A 65 5.09 -5.41 -26.08
N ALA A 66 5.84 -5.80 -25.05
CA ALA A 66 7.21 -6.31 -25.20
C ALA A 66 7.23 -7.61 -26.00
N GLN A 67 6.31 -8.54 -25.73
CA GLN A 67 6.16 -9.80 -26.47
C GLN A 67 5.84 -9.55 -27.96
N ALA A 68 4.97 -8.59 -28.26
CA ALA A 68 4.54 -8.31 -29.63
C ALA A 68 5.62 -7.59 -30.46
N ASN A 69 6.46 -6.77 -29.83
CA ASN A 69 7.36 -5.84 -30.53
C ASN A 69 8.84 -6.22 -30.51
N GLN A 70 9.25 -7.24 -29.74
CA GLN A 70 10.66 -7.54 -29.52
C GLN A 70 11.00 -9.01 -29.81
N VAL A 71 12.23 -9.25 -30.26
CA VAL A 71 12.83 -10.58 -30.27
C VAL A 71 13.40 -10.82 -28.88
N LEU A 72 12.66 -11.57 -28.07
CA LEU A 72 13.05 -11.88 -26.70
C LEU A 72 13.87 -13.18 -26.66
N SER A 73 14.78 -13.27 -25.68
CA SER A 73 15.59 -14.46 -25.43
C SER A 73 15.74 -14.63 -23.92
N MET A 74 15.69 -15.88 -23.46
CA MET A 74 15.94 -16.22 -22.06
C MET A 74 17.44 -16.23 -21.80
N ASP A 75 17.87 -15.79 -20.61
CA ASP A 75 19.26 -15.93 -20.21
C ASP A 75 19.59 -17.40 -19.86
N THR A 76 20.89 -17.70 -19.73
CA THR A 76 21.35 -19.07 -19.45
C THR A 76 21.07 -19.54 -18.02
N MET A 77 20.54 -18.68 -17.14
CA MET A 77 20.28 -19.01 -15.73
C MET A 77 18.89 -19.62 -15.51
N THR A 78 18.02 -19.63 -16.54
CA THR A 78 16.68 -20.18 -16.43
C THR A 78 16.53 -21.47 -17.23
N ASN A 79 15.85 -22.47 -16.64
CA ASN A 79 15.43 -23.67 -17.39
C ASN A 79 14.26 -23.40 -18.35
N GLU A 80 13.59 -22.25 -18.21
CA GLU A 80 12.55 -21.81 -19.13
C GLU A 80 13.21 -21.40 -20.45
N SER A 81 12.79 -22.02 -21.54
CA SER A 81 13.40 -21.84 -22.85
C SER A 81 12.54 -20.94 -23.75
N ASP A 82 11.29 -20.69 -23.38
CA ASP A 82 10.34 -19.88 -24.15
C ASP A 82 10.00 -18.56 -23.44
N PRO A 83 10.53 -17.42 -23.93
CA PRO A 83 10.19 -16.09 -23.42
C PRO A 83 8.69 -15.77 -23.48
N ALA A 84 7.96 -16.33 -24.46
CA ALA A 84 6.52 -16.11 -24.58
C ALA A 84 5.76 -16.80 -23.44
N MET A 85 6.20 -17.98 -23.03
CA MET A 85 5.65 -18.69 -21.88
C MET A 85 5.94 -17.92 -20.58
N ALA A 86 7.18 -17.46 -20.39
CA ALA A 86 7.56 -16.67 -19.22
C ALA A 86 6.71 -15.39 -19.09
N ILE A 87 6.48 -14.66 -20.18
CA ILE A 87 5.60 -13.49 -20.20
C ILE A 87 4.16 -13.85 -19.88
N SER A 88 3.65 -14.95 -20.44
CA SER A 88 2.28 -15.40 -20.18
C SER A 88 2.06 -15.73 -18.70
N VAL A 89 3.03 -16.40 -18.07
CA VAL A 89 3.02 -16.70 -16.63
C VAL A 89 3.11 -15.42 -15.80
N ALA A 90 4.00 -14.49 -16.13
CA ALA A 90 4.10 -13.21 -15.43
C ALA A 90 2.79 -12.41 -15.50
N ARG A 91 2.14 -12.38 -16.67
CA ARG A 91 0.84 -11.72 -16.85
C ARG A 91 -0.28 -12.40 -16.05
N LEU A 92 -0.27 -13.72 -15.94
CA LEU A 92 -1.20 -14.47 -15.09
C LEU A 92 -1.07 -14.04 -13.62
N HIS A 93 0.16 -13.99 -13.10
CA HIS A 93 0.40 -13.55 -11.71
C HIS A 93 0.01 -12.08 -11.47
N LEU A 94 0.17 -11.20 -12.45
CA LEU A 94 -0.31 -9.82 -12.34
C LEU A 94 -1.84 -9.74 -12.27
N GLU A 95 -2.55 -10.61 -13.00
CA GLU A 95 -4.01 -10.71 -12.93
C GLU A 95 -4.49 -11.25 -11.58
N GLU A 96 -3.82 -12.28 -11.05
CA GLU A 96 -4.08 -12.78 -9.68
C GLU A 96 -3.83 -11.68 -8.64
N ALA A 97 -2.71 -10.96 -8.75
CA ALA A 97 -2.36 -9.86 -7.85
C ALA A 97 -3.40 -8.73 -7.91
N ARG A 98 -3.99 -8.47 -9.08
CA ARG A 98 -5.09 -7.51 -9.26
C ARG A 98 -6.32 -7.87 -8.41
N GLY A 99 -6.72 -9.15 -8.44
CA GLY A 99 -7.82 -9.64 -7.60
C GLY A 99 -7.50 -9.48 -6.11
N LEU A 100 -6.31 -9.89 -5.69
CA LEU A 100 -5.86 -9.79 -4.29
C LEU A 100 -5.80 -8.35 -3.79
N ALA A 101 -5.38 -7.39 -4.63
CA ALA A 101 -5.37 -5.97 -4.26
C ALA A 101 -6.77 -5.40 -4.02
N VAL A 102 -7.75 -5.82 -4.82
CA VAL A 102 -9.15 -5.42 -4.61
C VAL A 102 -9.66 -5.96 -3.27
N ASP A 103 -9.34 -7.21 -2.92
CA ASP A 103 -9.76 -7.80 -1.65
C ASP A 103 -9.03 -7.16 -0.46
N LEU A 104 -7.74 -6.85 -0.60
CA LEU A 104 -6.99 -6.08 0.39
C LEU A 104 -7.66 -4.73 0.67
N HIS A 105 -7.99 -3.96 -0.38
CA HIS A 105 -8.66 -2.67 -0.23
C HIS A 105 -9.99 -2.80 0.55
N LYS A 106 -10.81 -3.80 0.22
CA LYS A 106 -12.07 -4.05 0.95
C LYS A 106 -11.83 -4.33 2.44
N HIS A 107 -10.81 -5.13 2.77
CA HIS A 107 -10.49 -5.45 4.15
C HIS A 107 -9.98 -4.23 4.93
N LEU A 108 -9.19 -3.37 4.28
CA LEU A 108 -8.70 -2.14 4.89
C LEU A 108 -9.81 -1.13 5.15
N ASP A 109 -10.72 -0.95 4.17
CA ASP A 109 -11.88 -0.09 4.36
C ASP A 109 -12.81 -0.62 5.47
N ALA A 110 -13.01 -1.94 5.53
CA ALA A 110 -13.76 -2.56 6.63
C ALA A 110 -13.11 -2.33 8.00
N ALA A 111 -11.78 -2.47 8.11
CA ALA A 111 -11.03 -2.22 9.33
C ALA A 111 -11.10 -0.74 9.75
N ARG A 112 -10.97 0.18 8.78
CA ARG A 112 -11.13 1.62 9.00
C ARG A 112 -12.52 1.93 9.56
N ASN A 113 -13.57 1.41 8.93
CA ASN A 113 -14.95 1.62 9.37
C ASN A 113 -15.21 1.05 10.78
N ALA A 114 -14.60 -0.09 11.12
CA ALA A 114 -14.70 -0.68 12.46
C ALA A 114 -14.00 0.15 13.55
N THR A 115 -12.96 0.91 13.20
CA THR A 115 -12.16 1.71 14.14
C THR A 115 -12.58 3.18 14.21
N ALA A 116 -13.28 3.70 13.20
CA ALA A 116 -13.65 5.11 13.06
C ALA A 116 -14.48 5.70 14.22
N HIS A 117 -15.10 4.86 15.05
CA HIS A 117 -15.94 5.29 16.18
C HIS A 117 -15.33 4.97 17.55
N ILE A 118 -14.10 4.46 17.60
CA ILE A 118 -13.43 4.18 18.86
C ILE A 118 -12.90 5.51 19.42
N ILE A 119 -13.58 6.02 20.45
CA ILE A 119 -13.14 7.21 21.19
C ILE A 119 -12.20 6.75 22.29
N SER A 120 -10.94 7.21 22.26
CA SER A 120 -10.05 7.07 23.42
C SER A 120 -10.61 7.95 24.54
N GLN A 121 -11.18 7.35 25.58
CA GLN A 121 -11.28 8.07 26.83
C GLN A 121 -9.86 8.21 27.32
N GLY A 122 -9.29 9.40 27.15
CA GLY A 122 -8.00 9.74 27.74
C GLY A 122 -7.98 9.21 29.17
N VAL A 123 -6.88 8.60 29.56
CA VAL A 123 -6.63 8.28 30.96
C VAL A 123 -7.03 9.53 31.74
N ASP A 124 -7.98 9.37 32.67
CA ASP A 124 -8.37 10.40 33.61
C ASP A 124 -7.12 10.71 34.45
N ASP A 125 -6.27 11.60 33.91
CA ASP A 125 -5.09 12.13 34.57
C ASP A 125 -5.58 13.04 35.69
N GLY A 126 -6.06 12.41 36.75
CA GLY A 126 -6.37 13.00 38.04
C GLY A 126 -7.22 14.26 37.98
N GLN A 127 -8.53 14.09 38.11
CA GLN A 127 -9.26 14.99 39.01
C GLN A 127 -8.66 14.83 40.42
N GLU A 128 -7.54 15.52 40.66
CA GLU A 128 -7.05 15.86 41.98
C GLU A 128 -8.19 16.64 42.64
N SER A 129 -9.01 15.92 43.39
CA SER A 129 -10.05 16.48 44.23
C SER A 129 -9.34 17.30 45.30
N MET A 130 -9.06 18.57 45.01
CA MET A 130 -8.60 19.53 46.00
C MET A 130 -9.59 19.49 47.18
N PRO A 131 -9.17 19.06 48.39
CA PRO A 131 -10.01 19.15 49.55
C PRO A 131 -10.14 20.63 49.85
N TRP A 132 -11.34 21.18 49.62
CA TRP A 132 -11.66 22.51 50.10
C TRP A 132 -11.53 22.50 51.62
N ASP A 133 -10.50 23.19 52.13
CA ASP A 133 -10.41 23.57 53.53
C ASP A 133 -11.76 24.18 53.95
N GLN A 134 -12.40 23.56 54.96
CA GLN A 134 -13.49 24.19 55.69
C GLN A 134 -13.02 24.51 57.12
N PRO A 135 -13.40 25.70 57.63
CA PRO A 135 -12.82 26.33 58.82
C PRO A 135 -13.20 25.67 60.15
#